data_AF-V9N2X8-F1
#
_entry.id   AF-V9N2X8-F1
#
_cell.length_a   1.000
_cell.length_b   1.000
_cell.length_c   1.000
_cell.angle_alpha   90.00
_cell.angle_beta   90.00
_cell.angle_gamma   90.00
#
_symmetry.space_group_name_H-M   'P 1'
#
loop_
_entity.id
_entity.type
_entity.pdbx_description
1 polymer ?
#
loop_
_entity_poly.entity_id
_entity_poly.type
_entity_poly.pdbx_seq_one_letter_code
_entity_poly.pdbx_strand_id
1 'polypeptide(L)' 'MLQAAKYIGSGLATLGLIGAGIGVGVVFASLIQGVSRNPSIRGQLFTYAILGFALSEATGLFALMMGFLILYS' A
#
# COMPACT_ATOMS: atom_id res chain seq x y z
N MET A 1 31.33 -3.65 -8.04
CA MET A 1 30.60 -4.07 -6.82
C MET A 1 29.41 -3.15 -6.49
N LEU A 2 29.56 -1.82 -6.53
CA LEU A 2 28.48 -0.87 -6.22
C LEU A 2 27.22 -1.05 -7.09
N GLN A 3 27.37 -1.28 -8.41
CA GLN A 3 26.24 -1.53 -9.32
C GLN A 3 25.42 -2.77 -8.93
N ALA A 4 26.09 -3.86 -8.54
CA ALA A 4 25.41 -5.08 -8.10
C ALA A 4 24.66 -4.85 -6.78
N ALA A 5 25.24 -4.08 -5.85
CA ALA A 5 24.59 -3.70 -4.61
C ALA A 5 23.36 -2.82 -4.84
N LYS A 6 23.39 -1.91 -5.84
CA LYS A 6 22.22 -1.12 -6.25
C LYS A 6 21.06 -1.99 -6.74
N TYR A 7 21.33 -2.98 -7.59
CA TYR A 7 20.28 -3.88 -8.07
C TYR A 7 19.65 -4.69 -6.93
N ILE A 8 20.48 -5.24 -6.04
CA ILE A 8 19.98 -5.98 -4.86
C ILE A 8 19.20 -5.06 -3.92
N GLY A 9 19.73 -3.88 -3.61
CA GLY A 9 19.10 -2.90 -2.72
C GLY A 9 17.76 -2.38 -3.26
N SER A 10 17.70 -2.08 -4.56
CA SER A 10 16.45 -1.67 -5.23
C SER A 10 15.40 -2.79 -5.19
N GLY A 11 15.81 -4.04 -5.40
CA GLY A 11 14.92 -5.20 -5.28
C GLY A 11 14.36 -5.35 -3.87
N LEU A 12 15.21 -5.24 -2.84
CA LEU A 12 14.78 -5.31 -1.44
C LEU A 12 13.84 -4.16 -1.05
N ALA A 13 14.05 -2.96 -1.58
CA ALA A 13 13.16 -1.82 -1.32
C ALA A 13 11.72 -2.07 -1.82
N THR A 14 11.53 -2.86 -2.88
CA THR A 14 10.19 -3.20 -3.38
C THR A 14 9.38 -4.09 -2.46
N LEU A 15 10.01 -4.77 -1.48
CA LEU A 15 9.29 -5.58 -0.49
C LEU A 15 8.31 -4.75 0.36
N GLY A 16 8.50 -3.43 0.45
CA GLY A 16 7.54 -2.51 1.08
C GLY A 16 6.15 -2.54 0.44
N LEU A 17 6.03 -2.94 -0.83
CA LEU A 17 4.75 -3.10 -1.53
C LEU A 17 3.89 -4.24 -0.93
N ILE A 18 4.50 -5.22 -0.27
CA ILE A 18 3.76 -6.30 0.41
C ILE A 18 2.90 -5.69 1.52
N GLY A 19 3.45 -4.75 2.29
CA GLY A 19 2.71 -4.05 3.34
C GLY A 19 1.52 -3.27 2.79
N ALA A 20 1.71 -2.57 1.67
CA ALA A 20 0.63 -1.84 1.00
C ALA A 20 -0.47 -2.80 0.50
N GLY A 21 -0.10 -3.91 -0.14
CA GLY A 21 -1.07 -4.91 -0.62
C GLY A 21 -1.89 -5.54 0.52
N ILE A 22 -1.25 -5.88 1.63
CA ILE A 22 -1.93 -6.38 2.84
C ILE A 22 -2.86 -5.29 3.41
N GLY A 23 -2.38 -4.05 3.52
CA GLY A 23 -3.17 -2.93 4.04
C GLY A 23 -4.44 -2.69 3.22
N VAL A 24 -4.34 -2.68 1.89
CA VAL A 24 -5.49 -2.58 0.99
C VAL A 24 -6.47 -3.74 1.21
N GLY A 25 -5.97 -4.98 1.28
CA GLY A 25 -6.79 -6.16 1.55
C GLY A 25 -7.57 -6.06 2.85
N VAL A 26 -6.93 -5.62 3.94
CA VAL A 26 -7.55 -5.46 5.26
C VAL A 26 -8.61 -4.34 5.26
N VAL A 27 -8.31 -3.21 4.61
CA VAL A 27 -9.25 -2.08 4.50
C VAL A 27 -10.54 -2.50 3.78
N PHE A 28 -10.40 -3.13 2.62
CA PHE A 28 -11.58 -3.57 1.85
C PHE A 28 -12.32 -4.75 2.51
N ALA A 29 -11.62 -5.68 3.16
CA ALA A 29 -12.28 -6.73 3.94
C ALA A 29 -13.13 -6.13 5.08
N SER A 30 -12.59 -5.13 5.79
CA SER A 30 -13.30 -4.43 6.86
C SER A 30 -14.48 -3.62 6.34
N LEU A 31 -14.35 -3.01 5.14
CA LEU A 31 -15.46 -2.33 4.46
C LEU A 31 -16.60 -3.30 4.16
N ILE A 32 -16.31 -4.46 3.55
CA ILE A 32 -17.33 -5.45 3.19
C ILE A 32 -18.05 -5.95 4.46
N GLN A 33 -17.31 -6.24 5.53
CA GLN A 33 -17.89 -6.65 6.81
C GLN A 33 -18.71 -5.54 7.49
N GLY A 34 -18.29 -4.28 7.36
CA GLY A 34 -19.04 -3.13 7.90
C GLY A 34 -20.34 -2.89 7.15
N VAL A 35 -20.29 -2.95 5.82
CA VAL A 35 -21.45 -2.78 4.94
C VAL A 35 -22.44 -3.93 5.09
N SER A 36 -21.98 -5.17 5.27
CA SER A 36 -22.87 -6.32 5.50
C SER A 36 -23.65 -6.21 6.81
N ARG A 37 -23.07 -5.60 7.84
CA ARG A 37 -23.75 -5.36 9.13
C ARG A 37 -24.75 -4.22 9.07
N ASN A 38 -24.42 -3.12 8.39
CA ASN A 38 -25.32 -1.99 8.25
C ASN A 38 -25.18 -1.32 6.88
N PRO A 39 -26.00 -1.70 5.89
CA PRO A 39 -25.89 -1.18 4.53
C PRO A 39 -26.30 0.30 4.41
N SER A 40 -27.03 0.85 5.39
CA SER A 40 -27.47 2.26 5.39
C SER A 40 -26.30 3.26 5.46
N ILE A 41 -25.20 2.89 6.11
CA ILE A 41 -24.00 3.74 6.30
C ILE A 41 -22.92 3.49 5.24
N ARG A 42 -23.23 2.78 4.15
CA ARG A 42 -22.27 2.41 3.10
C ARG A 42 -21.48 3.61 2.54
N GLY A 43 -22.13 4.75 2.31
CA GLY A 43 -21.46 5.93 1.75
C GLY A 43 -20.36 6.49 2.65
N GLN A 44 -20.62 6.55 3.96
CA GLN A 44 -19.64 7.02 4.94
C GLN A 44 -18.50 6.01 5.13
N LEU A 45 -18.83 4.72 5.26
CA LEU A 45 -17.83 3.64 5.34
C LEU A 45 -16.93 3.60 4.10
N PHE A 46 -17.49 3.80 2.90
CA PHE A 46 -16.71 3.85 1.67
C PHE A 46 -15.73 5.03 1.67
N THR A 47 -16.15 6.19 2.16
CA THR A 47 -15.26 7.37 2.29
C THR A 47 -14.08 7.08 3.22
N TYR A 48 -14.33 6.44 4.36
CA TYR A 48 -13.25 6.02 5.27
C TYR A 48 -12.36 4.93 4.67
N ALA A 49 -12.93 3.99 3.92
CA ALA A 49 -12.16 2.96 3.23
C ALA A 49 -11.24 3.56 2.16
N ILE A 50 -11.70 4.55 1.39
CA ILE A 50 -10.85 5.26 0.41
C ILE A 50 -9.72 6.02 1.10
N LEU A 51 -9.99 6.66 2.24
CA LEU A 51 -8.95 7.30 3.04
C LEU A 51 -7.89 6.28 3.52
N GLY A 52 -8.32 5.14 4.05
CA GLY A 52 -7.43 4.06 4.46
C GLY A 52 -6.65 3.45 3.31
N PHE A 53 -7.29 3.27 2.15
CA PHE A 53 -6.66 2.84 0.91
C PHE A 53 -5.57 3.81 0.45
N ALA A 54 -5.88 5.12 0.41
CA ALA A 54 -4.94 6.15 0.01
C ALA A 54 -3.70 6.21 0.91
N LEU A 55 -3.88 6.04 2.23
CA LEU A 55 -2.77 5.98 3.19
C LEU A 55 -1.93 4.71 3.00
N SER A 56 -2.56 3.56 2.77
CA SER A 56 -1.87 2.31 2.48
C SER A 56 -1.04 2.40 1.20
N GLU A 57 -1.62 2.92 0.12
CA GLU A 57 -0.94 3.15 -1.16
C GLU A 57 0.17 4.19 -1.04
N ALA A 58 0.01 5.25 -0.25
CA ALA A 58 1.06 6.25 -0.06
C ALA A 58 2.35 5.61 0.49
N THR A 59 2.23 4.66 1.41
CA THR A 59 3.39 3.93 1.94
C THR A 59 4.02 2.99 0.90
N GLY A 60 3.21 2.33 0.07
CA GLY A 60 3.68 1.49 -1.03
C GLY A 60 4.41 2.28 -2.11
N LEU A 61 3.84 3.41 -2.53
CA LEU A 61 4.45 4.32 -3.50
C LEU A 61 5.73 4.96 -2.96
N PHE A 62 5.80 5.25 -1.66
CA PHE A 62 7.03 5.72 -1.03
C PHE A 62 8.14 4.66 -1.07
N ALA A 63 7.83 3.39 -0.80
CA ALA A 63 8.79 2.30 -0.94
C ALA A 63 9.28 2.13 -2.39
N LEU A 64 8.38 2.23 -3.36
CA LEU A 64 8.72 2.20 -4.79
C LEU A 64 9.61 3.38 -5.19
N MET A 65 9.30 4.59 -4.71
CA MET A 65 10.12 5.79 -4.92
C MET A 65 11.55 5.57 -4.41
N MET A 66 11.71 5.02 -3.21
CA MET A 66 13.03 4.69 -2.67
C MET A 66 13.76 3.65 -3.51
N GLY A 67 13.05 2.64 -4.03
CA GLY A 67 13.61 1.66 -4.96
C GLY A 67 14.16 2.29 -6.24
N PHE A 68 13.41 3.22 -6.85
CA PHE A 68 13.89 3.97 -8.01
C PHE A 68 15.05 4.90 -7.68
N LEU A 69 15.04 5.53 -6.51
CA LEU A 69 16.12 6.39 -6.07
C LEU A 69 17.43 5.57 -5.96
N ILE A 70 17.41 4.41 -5.28
CA ILE A 70 18.58 3.53 -5.16
C ILE A 70 19.07 3.01 -6.53
N LEU A 71 18.15 2.78 -7.47
CA LEU A 71 18.48 2.25 -8.79
C LEU A 71 19.13 3.31 -9.70
N TYR A 72 18.62 4.55 -9.67
CA TYR A 72 18.99 5.59 -10.64
C TYR A 72 19.87 6.71 -10.08
N SER A 73 19.92 6.92 -8.76
CA SER A 73 20.88 7.82 -8.09
C SER A 73 22.10 7.03 -7.67
#